data_AF-A0A961FT43-F1
#
_entry.id   AF-A0A961FT43-F1
#
_cell.length_a   1.000
_cell.length_b   1.000
_cell.length_c   1.000
_cell.angle_alpha   90.00
_cell.angle_beta   90.00
_cell.angle_gamma   90.00
#
_symmetry.space_group_name_H-M   'P 1'
#
loop_
_entity.id
_entity.type
_entity.pdbx_description
1 polymer ?
#
loop_
_entity_poly.entity_id
_entity_poly.type
_entity_poly.pdbx_seq_one_letter_code
_entity_poly.pdbx_strand_id
1 'polypeptide(L)'
;MFRIRATRLFLLSISGLALFFLTSCATTSSRGLSWEAQLGPVPKTPITPQELQQIVRVKSDPIAKGSYGRRLNRPMDPKYITIHSTQNYTGDAYAHAKALKRGALRGGVCGYLCWHFTVQDDVVIQHIPTNERGEHADFDGPGNRYSIGIE
;
A
#
# COMPACT_ATOMS: atom_id res chain seq x y z
N MET A 1 34.49 65.70 -43.90
CA MET A 1 33.11 66.23 -43.89
C MET A 1 32.17 65.07 -43.59
N PHE A 2 31.49 65.16 -42.43
CA PHE A 2 30.36 64.37 -41.88
C PHE A 2 30.37 62.82 -41.81
N ARG A 3 30.40 62.35 -40.56
CA ARG A 3 29.90 61.06 -40.03
C ARG A 3 28.38 60.97 -40.15
N ILE A 4 27.83 59.77 -40.37
CA ILE A 4 26.64 59.28 -39.65
C ILE A 4 26.85 57.80 -39.29
N ARG A 5 26.75 57.50 -37.98
CA ARG A 5 26.67 56.16 -37.40
C ARG A 5 25.21 55.71 -37.46
N ALA A 6 24.95 54.46 -37.84
CA ALA A 6 23.67 53.80 -37.56
C ALA A 6 23.91 52.60 -36.64
N THR A 7 23.19 52.63 -35.53
CA THR A 7 23.33 51.84 -34.32
C THR A 7 22.65 50.48 -34.45
N ARG A 8 23.23 49.46 -33.80
CA ARG A 8 22.72 48.08 -33.71
C ARG A 8 21.31 48.04 -33.09
N LEU A 9 20.37 47.33 -33.71
CA LEU A 9 19.17 46.81 -33.03
C LEU A 9 19.45 45.38 -32.58
N PHE A 10 19.55 45.17 -31.27
CA PHE A 10 19.44 43.86 -30.64
C PHE A 10 17.96 43.60 -30.33
N LEU A 11 17.40 42.55 -30.90
CA LEU A 11 16.08 42.01 -30.53
C LEU A 11 16.23 41.28 -29.19
N LEU A 12 15.62 41.82 -28.14
CA LEU A 12 15.45 41.15 -26.84
C LEU A 12 14.28 40.19 -26.94
N SER A 13 14.54 38.88 -26.88
CA SER A 13 13.51 37.86 -26.68
C SER A 13 13.13 37.83 -25.20
N ILE A 14 11.93 38.30 -24.86
CA ILE A 14 11.38 38.17 -23.51
C ILE A 14 10.83 36.74 -23.38
N SER A 15 11.60 35.86 -22.75
CA SER A 15 11.14 34.55 -22.28
C SER A 15 10.17 34.77 -21.11
N GLY A 16 8.88 34.59 -21.33
CA GLY A 16 7.88 34.63 -20.26
C GLY A 16 8.00 33.41 -19.34
N LEU A 17 8.39 33.62 -18.08
CA LEU A 17 8.20 32.64 -17.02
C LEU A 17 6.70 32.60 -16.65
N ALA A 18 5.99 31.55 -17.06
CA ALA A 18 4.68 31.24 -16.51
C ALA A 18 4.88 30.58 -15.14
N LEU A 19 4.65 31.35 -14.06
CA LEU A 19 4.62 30.84 -12.69
C LEU A 19 3.27 30.14 -12.46
N PHE A 20 3.24 28.82 -12.57
CA PHE A 20 2.08 28.02 -12.15
C PHE A 20 2.01 28.02 -10.63
N PHE A 21 1.12 28.85 -10.06
CA PHE A 21 0.71 28.71 -8.66
C PHE A 21 -0.15 27.45 -8.52
N LEU A 22 0.45 26.36 -8.03
CA LEU A 22 -0.30 25.20 -7.55
C LEU A 22 -0.99 25.61 -6.24
N THR A 23 -2.27 25.97 -6.33
CA THR A 23 -3.11 26.11 -5.14
C THR A 23 -3.37 24.73 -4.56
N SER A 24 -2.69 24.41 -3.46
CA SER A 24 -2.97 23.20 -2.68
C SER A 24 -4.36 23.34 -2.05
N CYS A 25 -5.33 22.57 -2.53
CA CYS A 25 -6.64 22.46 -1.88
C CYS A 25 -6.52 21.57 -0.64
N ALA A 26 -6.32 22.17 0.53
CA ALA A 26 -6.51 21.49 1.81
C ALA A 26 -8.00 21.26 2.05
N THR A 27 -8.55 20.17 1.51
CA THR A 27 -9.93 19.76 1.78
C THR A 27 -9.99 19.08 3.13
N THR A 28 -10.34 19.83 4.18
CA THR A 28 -10.53 19.26 5.53
C THR A 28 -11.90 18.61 5.60
N SER A 29 -11.97 17.28 5.69
CA SER A 29 -13.25 16.58 5.85
C SER A 29 -13.65 16.51 7.33
N SER A 30 -14.95 16.63 7.62
CA SER A 30 -15.47 16.45 8.98
C SER A 30 -15.11 15.09 9.59
N ARG A 31 -15.01 14.05 8.75
CA ARG A 31 -14.53 12.73 9.17
C ARG A 31 -13.05 12.75 9.56
N GLY A 32 -12.21 13.46 8.80
CA GLY A 32 -10.79 13.64 9.12
C GLY A 32 -10.57 14.23 10.51
N LEU A 33 -11.35 15.27 10.85
CA LEU A 33 -11.33 15.88 12.17
C LEU A 33 -11.76 14.91 13.29
N SER A 34 -12.75 14.05 13.03
CA SER A 34 -13.18 13.04 14.02
C SER A 34 -12.12 11.96 14.27
N TRP A 35 -11.41 11.53 13.21
CA TRP A 35 -10.35 10.54 13.33
C TRP A 35 -9.13 11.10 14.06
N GLU A 36 -8.73 12.34 13.77
CA GLU A 36 -7.63 12.99 14.50
C GLU A 36 -7.98 13.24 15.97
N ALA A 37 -9.25 13.53 16.28
CA ALA A 37 -9.69 13.65 17.67
C ALA A 37 -9.62 12.30 18.43
N GLN A 38 -9.88 11.19 17.74
CA GLN A 38 -9.86 9.85 18.33
C GLN A 38 -8.46 9.22 18.38
N LEU A 39 -7.67 9.39 17.33
CA LEU A 39 -6.38 8.71 17.10
C LEU A 39 -5.16 9.61 17.37
N GLY A 40 -5.41 10.91 17.59
CA GLY A 40 -4.36 11.91 17.72
C GLY A 40 -4.01 12.58 16.39
N PRO A 41 -3.25 13.69 16.45
CA PRO A 41 -2.87 14.45 15.26
C PRO A 41 -1.92 13.64 14.36
N VAL A 42 -2.00 13.87 13.05
CA VAL A 42 -1.01 13.33 12.10
C VAL A 42 0.39 13.81 12.50
N PRO A 43 1.37 12.91 12.69
CA PRO A 43 2.72 13.29 13.04
C PRO A 43 3.33 14.23 12.00
N LYS A 44 3.90 15.35 12.47
CA LYS A 44 4.53 16.36 11.59
C LYS A 44 5.85 15.88 10.98
N THR A 45 6.50 14.91 11.62
CA THR A 45 7.70 14.27 11.11
C THR A 45 7.30 13.04 10.30
N PRO A 46 7.81 12.89 9.06
CA PRO A 46 7.58 11.69 8.27
C PRO A 46 8.08 10.45 9.03
N ILE A 47 7.20 9.48 9.25
CA ILE A 47 7.56 8.18 9.80
C ILE A 47 8.02 7.30 8.65
N THR A 48 9.18 6.66 8.79
CA THR A 48 9.67 5.72 7.76
C THR A 48 8.80 4.47 7.72
N PRO A 49 8.71 3.76 6.58
CA PRO A 49 7.99 2.49 6.50
C PRO A 49 8.47 1.46 7.53
N GLN A 50 9.77 1.43 7.82
CA GLN A 50 10.37 0.55 8.81
C GLN A 50 9.85 0.87 10.23
N GLU A 51 9.85 2.15 10.61
CA GLU A 51 9.33 2.60 11.90
C GLU A 51 7.82 2.32 12.01
N LEU A 52 7.03 2.55 10.95
CA LEU A 52 5.61 2.21 10.93
C LEU A 52 5.37 0.72 11.18
N GLN A 53 6.12 -0.15 10.51
CA GLN A 53 6.03 -1.61 10.73
C GLN A 53 6.38 -2.00 12.17
N GLN A 54 7.31 -1.28 12.81
CA GLN A 54 7.64 -1.49 14.22
C GLN A 54 6.54 -1.00 15.17
N ILE A 55 5.96 0.19 14.90
CA ILE A 55 4.88 0.77 15.69
C ILE A 55 3.67 -0.17 15.72
N VAL A 56 3.28 -0.70 14.55
CA VAL A 56 2.16 -1.65 14.43
C VAL A 56 2.55 -3.11 14.67
N ARG A 57 3.81 -3.36 15.08
CA ARG A 57 4.34 -4.67 15.47
C ARG A 57 4.12 -5.74 14.40
N VAL A 58 4.49 -5.45 13.15
CA VAL A 58 4.45 -6.44 12.07
C VAL A 58 5.45 -7.57 12.38
N LYS A 59 4.94 -8.79 12.47
CA LYS A 59 5.72 -10.02 12.58
C LYS A 59 5.61 -10.82 11.29
N SER A 60 6.75 -11.14 10.70
CA SER A 60 6.79 -12.07 9.58
C SER A 60 6.63 -13.51 10.08
N ASP A 61 5.62 -14.22 9.59
CA ASP A 61 5.40 -15.66 9.82
C ASP A 61 4.90 -16.33 8.54
N PRO A 62 5.74 -16.39 7.49
CA PRO A 62 5.25 -16.71 6.16
C PRO A 62 4.92 -18.20 6.01
N ILE A 63 3.93 -18.48 5.16
CA ILE A 63 3.76 -19.82 4.57
C ILE A 63 5.06 -20.19 3.87
N ALA A 64 5.53 -21.43 3.98
CA ALA A 64 6.74 -21.85 3.30
C ALA A 64 6.59 -21.78 1.76
N LYS A 65 7.63 -21.32 1.05
CA LYS A 65 7.64 -21.34 -0.41
C LYS A 65 7.48 -22.78 -0.91
N GLY A 66 6.64 -22.98 -1.94
CA GLY A 66 6.33 -24.31 -2.45
C GLY A 66 5.24 -25.05 -1.66
N SER A 67 4.71 -24.46 -0.58
CA SER A 67 3.65 -25.06 0.24
C SER A 67 2.34 -24.28 0.15
N TYR A 68 1.21 -25.00 0.17
CA TYR A 68 -0.15 -24.47 0.31
C TYR A 68 -0.43 -23.22 -0.56
N GLY A 69 -0.83 -22.10 0.04
CA GLY A 69 -1.10 -20.85 -0.67
C GLY A 69 0.07 -20.32 -1.52
N ARG A 70 1.32 -20.66 -1.14
CA ARG A 70 2.56 -20.33 -1.84
C ARG A 70 3.14 -21.50 -2.65
N ARG A 71 2.33 -22.49 -3.03
CA ARG A 71 2.81 -23.63 -3.84
C ARG A 71 3.13 -23.26 -5.29
N LEU A 72 2.50 -22.21 -5.82
CA LEU A 72 2.74 -21.70 -7.16
C LEU A 72 3.56 -20.41 -7.07
N ASN A 73 4.58 -20.27 -7.92
CA ASN A 73 5.35 -19.03 -8.03
C ASN A 73 4.57 -17.97 -8.81
N ARG A 74 4.05 -16.95 -8.11
CA ARG A 74 3.18 -15.92 -8.69
C ARG A 74 3.60 -14.53 -8.19
N PRO A 75 4.57 -13.88 -8.87
CA PRO A 75 5.02 -12.55 -8.48
C PRO A 75 3.93 -11.51 -8.70
N MET A 76 3.99 -10.43 -7.91
CA MET A 76 3.03 -9.34 -7.93
C MET A 76 3.75 -7.99 -7.77
N ASP A 77 3.29 -7.00 -8.53
CA ASP A 77 3.57 -5.59 -8.31
C ASP A 77 2.25 -4.93 -7.83
N PRO A 78 2.06 -4.73 -6.52
CA PRO A 78 0.78 -4.33 -5.96
C PRO A 78 0.36 -2.91 -6.40
N LYS A 79 -0.91 -2.78 -6.77
CA LYS A 79 -1.58 -1.52 -7.13
C LYS A 79 -2.72 -1.14 -6.19
N TYR A 80 -3.24 -2.11 -5.45
CA TYR A 80 -4.40 -1.96 -4.59
C TYR A 80 -4.18 -2.57 -3.21
N ILE A 81 -5.05 -2.22 -2.29
CA ILE A 81 -5.23 -2.88 -1.00
C ILE A 81 -6.67 -3.41 -0.98
N THR A 82 -6.87 -4.65 -0.55
CA THR A 82 -8.19 -5.23 -0.31
C THR A 82 -8.33 -5.50 1.17
N ILE A 83 -9.35 -4.88 1.77
CA ILE A 83 -9.67 -5.03 3.19
C ILE A 83 -10.78 -6.05 3.33
N HIS A 84 -10.59 -6.98 4.26
CA HIS A 84 -11.53 -8.04 4.59
C HIS A 84 -11.88 -8.02 6.07
N SER A 85 -12.66 -9.01 6.48
CA SER A 85 -12.85 -9.36 7.87
C SER A 85 -12.98 -10.86 7.94
N THR A 86 -12.28 -11.48 8.90
CA THR A 86 -12.16 -12.95 8.97
C THR A 86 -13.51 -13.67 9.10
N GLN A 87 -14.54 -12.96 9.55
CA GLN A 87 -15.84 -13.50 10.01
C GLN A 87 -15.68 -14.63 11.06
N ASN A 88 -14.52 -14.72 11.70
CA ASN A 88 -14.22 -15.68 12.75
C ASN A 88 -14.04 -14.95 14.08
N TYR A 89 -15.14 -14.80 14.82
CA TYR A 89 -15.19 -14.08 16.09
C TYR A 89 -14.36 -14.71 17.23
N THR A 90 -13.74 -15.86 17.01
CA THR A 90 -12.93 -16.58 18.01
C THR A 90 -11.48 -16.79 17.58
N GLY A 91 -11.12 -16.43 16.35
CA GLY A 91 -9.78 -16.65 15.80
C GLY A 91 -8.93 -15.40 15.85
N ASP A 92 -7.71 -15.53 16.38
CA ASP A 92 -6.70 -14.48 16.40
C ASP A 92 -5.74 -14.55 15.19
N ALA A 93 -4.83 -13.60 15.05
CA ALA A 93 -3.89 -13.55 13.92
C ALA A 93 -2.91 -14.75 13.92
N TYR A 94 -2.55 -15.28 15.09
CA TYR A 94 -1.69 -16.45 15.21
C TYR A 94 -2.38 -17.74 14.77
N ALA A 95 -3.67 -17.89 15.09
CA ALA A 95 -4.50 -19.00 14.66
C ALA A 95 -4.65 -19.02 13.13
N HIS A 96 -4.87 -17.85 12.51
CA HIS A 96 -4.90 -17.72 11.06
C HIS A 96 -3.54 -18.05 10.42
N ALA A 97 -2.42 -17.55 10.96
CA ALA A 97 -1.08 -17.91 10.49
C ALA A 97 -0.84 -19.44 10.55
N LYS A 98 -1.25 -20.08 11.65
CA LYS A 98 -1.16 -21.54 11.82
C LYS A 98 -2.05 -22.29 10.82
N ALA A 99 -3.27 -21.83 10.58
CA ALA A 99 -4.20 -22.44 9.63
C ALA A 99 -3.67 -22.37 8.19
N LEU A 100 -3.16 -21.21 7.78
CA LEU A 100 -2.57 -21.00 6.46
C LEU A 100 -1.32 -21.86 6.23
N LYS A 101 -0.44 -21.95 7.24
CA LYS A 101 0.74 -22.84 7.21
C LYS A 101 0.41 -24.33 7.21
N ARG A 102 -0.83 -24.71 7.52
CA ARG A 102 -1.32 -26.10 7.48
C ARG A 102 -2.21 -26.38 6.26
N GLY A 103 -2.43 -25.39 5.39
CA GLY A 103 -3.33 -25.52 4.25
C GLY A 103 -4.78 -25.81 4.65
N ALA A 104 -5.20 -25.36 5.83
CA ALA A 104 -6.53 -25.65 6.36
C ALA A 104 -7.65 -24.96 5.56
N LEU A 105 -7.34 -23.83 4.90
CA LEU A 105 -8.30 -23.06 4.11
C LEU A 105 -8.13 -23.42 2.63
N ARG A 106 -9.15 -24.05 2.04
CA ARG A 106 -9.17 -24.52 0.64
C ARG A 106 -9.96 -23.55 -0.23
N GLY A 107 -9.48 -23.31 -1.45
CA GLY A 107 -10.12 -22.41 -2.40
C GLY A 107 -9.17 -21.82 -3.43
N GLY A 108 -9.69 -21.02 -4.36
CA GLY A 108 -8.88 -20.30 -5.34
C GLY A 108 -8.15 -21.17 -6.35
N VAL A 109 -7.33 -20.53 -7.18
CA VAL A 109 -6.64 -21.16 -8.32
C VAL A 109 -5.55 -22.12 -7.86
N CYS A 110 -4.86 -21.81 -6.75
CA CYS A 110 -3.88 -22.74 -6.18
C CYS A 110 -4.51 -23.79 -5.24
N GLY A 111 -5.82 -23.77 -5.00
CA GLY A 111 -6.50 -24.76 -4.15
C GLY A 111 -6.36 -24.50 -2.64
N TYR A 112 -5.73 -23.39 -2.26
CA TYR A 112 -5.67 -22.87 -0.89
C TYR A 112 -5.94 -21.37 -0.90
N LEU A 113 -6.65 -20.88 0.12
CA LEU A 113 -6.78 -19.44 0.35
C LEU A 113 -5.52 -18.93 1.07
N CYS A 114 -5.10 -17.70 0.73
CA CYS A 114 -4.04 -16.99 1.44
C CYS A 114 -4.09 -15.49 1.16
N TRP A 115 -3.65 -14.69 2.14
CA TRP A 115 -3.60 -13.23 2.07
C TRP A 115 -2.35 -12.74 2.80
N HIS A 116 -2.05 -11.44 2.69
CA HIS A 116 -0.77 -10.89 3.12
C HIS A 116 -0.69 -10.67 4.61
N PHE A 117 -1.71 -10.06 5.22
CA PHE A 117 -1.69 -9.69 6.63
C PHE A 117 -2.97 -10.09 7.35
N THR A 118 -2.84 -10.53 8.61
CA THR A 118 -3.95 -10.51 9.56
C THR A 118 -3.62 -9.53 10.69
N VAL A 119 -4.55 -8.63 10.96
CA VAL A 119 -4.44 -7.62 12.01
C VAL A 119 -5.26 -8.07 13.22
N GLN A 120 -4.69 -7.91 14.40
CA GLN A 120 -5.41 -7.96 15.67
C GLN A 120 -5.00 -6.75 16.53
N ASP A 121 -5.60 -6.61 17.71
CA ASP A 121 -5.48 -5.42 18.56
C ASP A 121 -4.02 -5.02 18.89
N ASP A 122 -3.12 -5.98 19.01
CA ASP A 122 -1.76 -5.78 19.53
C ASP A 122 -0.63 -6.24 18.60
N VAL A 123 -0.94 -6.85 17.46
CA VAL A 123 0.05 -7.38 16.51
C VAL A 123 -0.52 -7.50 15.09
N VAL A 124 0.36 -7.43 14.10
CA VAL A 124 0.05 -7.76 12.70
C VAL A 124 0.91 -8.95 12.28
N ILE A 125 0.31 -10.01 11.74
CA ILE A 125 1.06 -11.17 11.21
C ILE A 125 1.07 -11.13 9.69
N GLN A 126 2.27 -11.18 9.10
CA GLN A 126 2.46 -11.29 7.66
C GLN A 126 2.65 -12.74 7.22
N HIS A 127 1.72 -13.25 6.40
CA HIS A 127 1.68 -14.66 5.96
C HIS A 127 2.32 -14.90 4.60
N ILE A 128 2.33 -13.90 3.71
CA ILE A 128 3.00 -13.95 2.41
C ILE A 128 3.71 -12.61 2.11
N PRO A 129 4.84 -12.62 1.39
CA PRO A 129 5.48 -11.39 0.92
C PRO A 129 4.56 -10.54 0.04
N THR A 130 4.65 -9.20 0.11
CA THR A 130 3.80 -8.28 -0.67
C THR A 130 4.14 -8.22 -2.16
N ASN A 131 5.27 -8.81 -2.57
CA ASN A 131 5.63 -9.02 -3.97
C ASN A 131 5.18 -10.39 -4.50
N GLU A 132 4.37 -11.13 -3.75
CA GLU A 132 3.73 -12.38 -4.16
C GLU A 132 2.21 -12.23 -4.09
N ARG A 133 1.52 -12.81 -5.08
CA ARG A 133 0.06 -12.80 -5.15
C ARG A 133 -0.56 -13.74 -4.10
N GLY A 134 -1.64 -13.28 -3.47
CA GLY A 134 -2.54 -14.08 -2.63
C GLY A 134 -3.73 -14.70 -3.40
N GLU A 135 -4.57 -15.44 -2.68
CA GLU A 135 -5.85 -15.98 -3.12
C GLU A 135 -6.92 -15.60 -2.08
N HIS A 136 -7.51 -14.40 -2.22
CA HIS A 136 -8.38 -13.81 -1.18
C HIS A 136 -9.51 -12.91 -1.69
N ALA A 137 -9.48 -12.41 -2.93
CA ALA A 137 -10.47 -11.46 -3.42
C ALA A 137 -11.35 -12.03 -4.54
N ASP A 138 -10.70 -12.54 -5.59
CA ASP A 138 -11.35 -13.11 -6.76
C ASP A 138 -10.67 -14.43 -7.15
N PHE A 139 -10.78 -14.87 -8.40
CA PHE A 139 -10.00 -16.00 -8.93
C PHE A 139 -8.69 -15.49 -9.55
N ASP A 140 -8.67 -15.27 -10.86
CA ASP A 140 -7.51 -14.72 -11.58
C ASP A 140 -7.70 -13.24 -11.93
N GLY A 141 -8.52 -12.52 -11.17
CA GLY A 141 -8.89 -11.14 -11.46
C GLY A 141 -7.93 -10.12 -10.84
N PRO A 142 -8.23 -8.82 -10.99
CA PRO A 142 -7.40 -7.73 -10.48
C PRO A 142 -7.22 -7.75 -8.96
N GLY A 143 -8.20 -8.26 -8.21
CA GLY A 143 -8.14 -8.38 -6.76
C GLY A 143 -6.96 -9.28 -6.36
N ASN A 144 -6.88 -10.51 -6.85
CA ASN A 144 -5.73 -11.35 -6.52
C ASN A 144 -4.45 -10.92 -7.26
N ARG A 145 -4.54 -10.43 -8.50
CA ARG A 145 -3.35 -10.13 -9.31
C ARG A 145 -2.58 -8.89 -8.87
N TYR A 146 -3.25 -7.92 -8.25
CA TYR A 146 -2.67 -6.60 -8.02
C TYR A 146 -2.96 -6.03 -6.63
N SER A 147 -3.46 -6.80 -5.67
CA SER A 147 -3.76 -6.27 -4.35
C SER A 147 -3.07 -6.98 -3.19
N ILE A 148 -2.83 -6.21 -2.14
CA ILE A 148 -2.44 -6.71 -0.82
C ILE A 148 -3.72 -6.98 -0.03
N GLY A 149 -3.96 -8.24 0.33
CA GLY A 149 -5.07 -8.67 1.18
C GLY A 149 -4.75 -8.49 2.66
N ILE A 150 -5.65 -7.78 3.36
CA ILE A 150 -5.57 -7.54 4.79
C ILE A 150 -6.87 -8.06 5.42
N GLU A 151 -6.73 -9.01 6.34
CA GLU A 151 -7.79 -9.52 7.20
C GLU A 151 -7.74 -8.87 8.59
#